data_AF-A0A976E2Q3-F1
#
_entry.id   AF-A0A976E2Q3-F1
#
_cell.length_a   1.000
_cell.length_b   1.000
_cell.length_c   1.000
_cell.angle_alpha   90.00
_cell.angle_beta   90.00
_cell.angle_gamma   90.00
#
_symmetry.space_group_name_H-M   'P 1'
#
loop_
_entity.id
_entity.type
_entity.pdbx_description
1 polymer ?
#
loop_
_entity_poly.entity_id
_entity_poly.type
_entity_poly.pdbx_seq_one_letter_code
_entity_poly.pdbx_strand_id
1 'polypeptide(L)'
;MNFGNFEGAEDIAVAWARGLAPDPAQTVAEWADRHRILSSRAASEAGPYRTSRTPYLKAIMEALSPNNPAQRVVFMKSAQVGATEAGNNWIGFCIHRAPGPILAVQPTTDLAKRLSQQRIEPLIE
;
A
#
# COMPACT_ATOMS: atom_id res chain seq x y z
N MET A 1 25.15 -16.20 21.71
CA MET A 1 25.48 -15.22 22.76
C MET A 1 24.74 -15.63 24.01
N ASN A 2 25.45 -15.86 25.13
CA ASN A 2 24.84 -16.28 26.39
C ASN A 2 24.49 -15.02 27.19
N PHE A 3 23.30 -14.47 26.96
CA PHE A 3 22.76 -13.40 27.79
C PHE A 3 22.47 -14.01 29.16
N GLY A 4 23.07 -13.51 30.23
CA GLY A 4 22.84 -14.03 31.57
C GLY A 4 21.35 -14.13 31.90
N ASN A 5 20.95 -15.17 32.63
CA ASN A 5 19.56 -15.45 32.98
C ASN A 5 19.00 -14.37 33.92
N PHE A 6 18.54 -13.25 33.37
CA PHE A 6 17.67 -12.29 34.07
C PHE A 6 16.25 -12.40 33.54
N GLU A 7 15.27 -12.05 34.37
CA GLU A 7 13.85 -12.06 34.02
C GLU A 7 13.59 -11.09 32.84
N GLY A 8 13.02 -11.59 31.73
CA GLY A 8 12.80 -10.83 30.49
C GLY A 8 13.90 -10.96 29.42
N ALA A 9 14.95 -11.74 29.66
CA ALA A 9 16.00 -11.99 28.64
C ALA A 9 15.44 -12.65 27.35
N GLU A 10 14.45 -13.53 27.48
CA GLU A 10 13.78 -14.16 26.34
C GLU A 10 12.95 -13.15 25.53
N ASP A 11 12.20 -12.27 26.21
CA ASP A 11 11.40 -11.23 25.55
C ASP A 11 12.30 -10.27 24.74
N ILE A 12 13.44 -9.89 25.31
CA ILE A 12 14.44 -9.06 24.61
C ILE A 12 15.00 -9.81 23.40
N ALA A 13 15.34 -11.09 23.54
CA ALA A 13 15.84 -11.89 22.42
C ALA A 13 14.80 -12.02 21.30
N VAL A 14 13.52 -12.22 21.63
CA VAL A 14 12.41 -12.28 20.67
C VAL A 14 12.21 -10.92 19.99
N ALA A 15 12.18 -9.83 20.74
CA ALA A 15 12.04 -8.48 20.19
C ALA A 15 13.21 -8.13 19.26
N TRP A 16 14.45 -8.47 19.65
CA TRP A 16 15.63 -8.26 18.84
C TRP A 16 15.61 -9.10 17.57
N ALA A 17 15.28 -10.39 17.66
CA ALA A 17 15.13 -11.26 16.48
C ALA A 17 14.04 -10.76 15.52
N ARG A 18 12.92 -10.24 16.04
CA ARG A 18 11.86 -9.59 15.24
C ARG A 18 12.36 -8.33 14.55
N GLY A 19 13.14 -7.48 15.25
CA GLY A 19 13.70 -6.26 14.66
C GLY A 19 14.76 -6.52 13.59
N LEU A 20 15.43 -7.68 13.63
CA LEU A 20 16.39 -8.11 12.61
C LEU A 20 15.71 -8.77 11.38
N ALA A 21 14.44 -9.13 11.48
CA ALA A 21 13.73 -9.73 10.37
C ALA A 21 13.59 -8.69 9.23
N PRO A 22 13.91 -9.04 7.98
CA PRO A 22 13.73 -8.13 6.86
C PRO A 22 12.24 -7.85 6.66
N ASP A 23 11.94 -6.71 6.03
CA ASP A 23 10.58 -6.41 5.63
C ASP A 23 10.01 -7.55 4.77
N PRO A 24 8.76 -7.99 5.03
CA PRO A 24 8.12 -9.01 4.24
C PRO A 24 8.17 -8.67 2.75
N ALA A 25 8.58 -9.63 1.92
CA ALA A 25 8.49 -9.53 0.46
C ALA A 25 7.03 -9.56 0.02
N GLN A 26 6.34 -8.43 0.19
CA GLN A 26 4.93 -8.25 -0.11
C GLN A 26 4.78 -7.22 -1.23
N THR A 27 4.00 -7.56 -2.25
CA THR A 27 3.62 -6.66 -3.32
C THR A 27 2.51 -5.71 -2.90
N VAL A 28 2.35 -4.60 -3.63
CA VAL A 28 1.25 -3.65 -3.44
C VAL A 28 -0.12 -4.33 -3.59
N ALA A 29 -0.25 -5.30 -4.51
CA ALA A 29 -1.50 -6.03 -4.73
C ALA A 29 -1.87 -6.90 -3.52
N GLU A 30 -0.92 -7.69 -3.01
CA GLU A 30 -1.12 -8.52 -1.82
C GLU A 30 -1.38 -7.69 -0.56
N TRP A 31 -0.72 -6.53 -0.46
CA TRP A 31 -0.99 -5.60 0.61
C TRP A 31 -2.42 -5.06 0.54
N ALA A 32 -2.87 -4.69 -0.67
CA ALA A 32 -4.22 -4.16 -0.88
C ALA A 32 -5.27 -5.22 -0.53
N ASP A 33 -5.11 -6.45 -1.02
CA ASP A 33 -6.03 -7.55 -0.69
C ASP A 33 -6.11 -7.85 0.82
N ARG A 34 -5.02 -7.59 1.56
CA ARG A 34 -4.95 -7.86 3.01
C ARG A 34 -5.46 -6.70 3.88
N HIS A 35 -5.19 -5.46 3.51
CA HIS A 35 -5.39 -4.30 4.39
C HIS A 35 -6.39 -3.28 3.87
N ARG A 36 -6.62 -3.23 2.55
CA ARG A 36 -7.38 -2.13 1.97
C ARG A 36 -8.87 -2.38 2.09
N ILE A 37 -9.57 -1.45 2.74
CA ILE A 37 -11.02 -1.40 2.80
C ILE A 37 -11.52 -0.23 1.94
N LEU A 38 -12.49 -0.49 1.08
CA LEU A 38 -13.16 0.51 0.27
C LEU A 38 -14.39 1.03 1.01
N SER A 39 -14.43 2.34 1.25
CA SER A 39 -15.61 2.99 1.83
C SER A 39 -16.76 3.07 0.82
N SER A 40 -17.99 3.07 1.30
CA SER A 40 -19.20 3.27 0.47
C SER A 40 -19.26 4.65 -0.20
N ARG A 41 -18.50 5.62 0.33
CA ARG A 41 -18.30 6.94 -0.30
C ARG A 41 -17.37 6.86 -1.50
N ALA A 42 -16.37 5.98 -1.43
CA ALA A 42 -15.34 5.86 -2.45
C ALA A 42 -15.69 4.85 -3.55
N ALA A 43 -16.41 3.78 -3.22
CA ALA A 43 -16.69 2.68 -4.13
C ALA A 43 -18.15 2.25 -4.08
N SER A 44 -18.66 1.81 -5.25
CA SER A 44 -20.00 1.22 -5.36
C SER A 44 -20.11 -0.12 -4.65
N GLU A 45 -18.99 -0.85 -4.53
CA GLU A 45 -18.88 -2.09 -3.78
C GLU A 45 -17.97 -1.83 -2.58
N ALA A 46 -18.58 -1.51 -1.43
CA ALA A 46 -17.86 -1.29 -0.18
C ALA A 46 -17.33 -2.61 0.40
N GLY A 47 -16.26 -2.52 1.19
CA GLY A 47 -15.66 -3.66 1.87
C GLY A 47 -14.23 -3.94 1.40
N PRO A 48 -13.70 -5.15 1.66
CA PRO A 48 -12.32 -5.48 1.34
C PRO A 48 -12.02 -5.32 -0.15
N TYR A 49 -10.92 -4.64 -0.47
CA TYR A 49 -10.40 -4.60 -1.82
C TYR A 49 -10.06 -6.02 -2.28
N ARG A 50 -10.38 -6.32 -3.53
CA ARG A 50 -10.12 -7.63 -4.13
C ARG A 50 -9.54 -7.45 -5.51
N THR A 51 -8.26 -7.75 -5.65
CA THR A 51 -7.54 -7.77 -6.92
C THR A 51 -8.21 -8.70 -7.92
N SER A 52 -8.86 -9.78 -7.46
CA SER A 52 -9.64 -10.69 -8.30
C SER A 52 -10.81 -10.01 -9.04
N ARG A 53 -11.30 -8.86 -8.57
CA ARG A 53 -12.34 -8.06 -9.27
C ARG A 53 -11.76 -7.26 -10.44
N THR A 54 -10.48 -6.92 -10.37
CA THR A 54 -9.75 -6.15 -11.39
C THR A 54 -8.39 -6.79 -11.68
N PRO A 55 -8.36 -8.05 -12.17
CA PRO A 55 -7.13 -8.84 -12.25
C PRO A 55 -6.06 -8.20 -13.12
N TYR A 56 -6.47 -7.40 -14.10
CA TYR A 56 -5.57 -6.65 -14.98
C TYR A 56 -4.76 -5.54 -14.25
N LEU A 57 -5.19 -5.08 -13.06
CA LEU A 57 -4.43 -4.12 -12.25
C LEU A 57 -3.30 -4.79 -11.45
N LYS A 58 -3.30 -6.13 -11.32
CA LYS A 58 -2.29 -6.86 -10.55
C LYS A 58 -0.88 -6.59 -11.07
N ALA A 59 -0.65 -6.77 -12.36
CA ALA A 59 0.67 -6.57 -12.97
C ALA A 59 1.16 -5.12 -12.81
N ILE A 60 0.26 -4.15 -12.79
CA ILE A 60 0.60 -2.73 -12.59
C ILE A 60 1.03 -2.50 -11.14
N MET A 61 0.29 -3.05 -10.17
CA MET A 61 0.66 -2.97 -8.76
C MET A 61 1.94 -3.74 -8.43
N GLU A 62 2.19 -4.86 -9.10
CA GLU A 62 3.48 -5.57 -9.02
C GLU A 62 4.62 -4.73 -9.60
N ALA A 63 4.40 -4.01 -10.71
CA ALA A 63 5.40 -3.09 -11.27
C ALA A 63 5.70 -1.90 -10.34
N LEU A 64 4.74 -1.48 -9.52
CA LEU A 64 4.91 -0.43 -8.51
C LEU A 64 5.52 -0.92 -7.19
N SER A 65 5.72 -2.23 -7.04
CA SER A 65 6.20 -2.83 -5.79
C SER A 65 7.73 -2.70 -5.64
N PRO A 66 8.28 -2.64 -4.41
CA PRO A 66 9.71 -2.41 -4.17
C PRO A 66 10.65 -3.47 -4.76
N ASN A 67 10.14 -4.68 -4.98
CA ASN A 67 10.88 -5.78 -5.58
C ASN A 67 11.02 -5.64 -7.11
N ASN A 68 10.30 -4.71 -7.74
CA ASN A 68 10.45 -4.42 -9.15
C ASN A 68 11.60 -3.42 -9.37
N PRO A 69 12.55 -3.68 -10.27
CA PRO A 69 13.68 -2.78 -10.52
C PRO A 69 13.29 -1.48 -11.26
N ALA A 70 12.05 -1.35 -11.74
CA ALA A 70 11.61 -0.19 -12.50
C ALA A 70 11.58 1.09 -11.65
N GLN A 71 12.37 2.10 -12.06
CA GLN A 71 12.32 3.44 -11.46
C GLN A 71 11.18 4.30 -12.01
N ARG A 72 10.62 3.92 -13.17
CA ARG A 72 9.51 4.62 -13.83
C ARG A 72 8.54 3.62 -14.39
N VAL A 73 7.28 3.71 -13.97
CA VAL A 73 6.17 2.92 -14.48
C VAL A 73 5.22 3.84 -15.23
N VAL A 74 4.93 3.53 -16.49
CA VAL A 74 4.00 4.30 -17.34
C VAL A 74 2.79 3.42 -17.64
N PHE A 75 1.62 3.84 -17.19
CA PHE A 75 0.37 3.13 -17.44
C PHE A 75 -0.46 3.84 -18.51
N MET A 76 -0.37 3.36 -19.77
CA MET A 76 -1.28 3.77 -20.84
C MET A 76 -2.59 3.01 -20.69
N LYS A 77 -3.70 3.75 -20.58
CA LYS A 77 -4.98 3.19 -20.14
C LYS A 77 -6.17 3.90 -20.77
N SER A 78 -7.30 3.20 -20.86
CA SER A 78 -8.61 3.78 -21.20
C SER A 78 -9.28 4.41 -19.97
N ALA A 79 -10.41 5.10 -20.17
CA ALA A 79 -11.16 5.66 -19.04
C ALA A 79 -11.73 4.56 -18.13
N GLN A 80 -11.91 4.89 -16.83
CA GLN A 80 -12.65 4.07 -15.86
C GLN A 80 -12.15 2.64 -15.60
N VAL A 81 -10.87 2.35 -15.84
CA VAL A 81 -10.27 1.03 -15.55
C VAL A 81 -9.73 0.87 -14.11
N GLY A 82 -10.01 1.79 -13.19
CA GLY A 82 -9.52 1.68 -11.81
C GLY A 82 -8.05 2.08 -11.60
N ALA A 83 -7.45 2.82 -12.56
CA ALA A 83 -6.07 3.32 -12.46
C ALA A 83 -5.82 4.13 -11.18
N THR A 84 -6.79 4.95 -10.78
CA THR A 84 -6.72 5.75 -9.55
C THR A 84 -6.63 4.87 -8.31
N GLU A 85 -7.39 3.77 -8.24
CA GLU A 85 -7.36 2.87 -7.09
C GLU A 85 -6.03 2.11 -7.02
N ALA A 86 -5.45 1.69 -8.15
CA ALA A 86 -4.09 1.13 -8.16
C ALA A 86 -3.05 2.12 -7.61
N GLY A 87 -3.13 3.40 -8.00
CA GLY A 87 -2.28 4.46 -7.45
C GLY A 87 -2.50 4.70 -5.96
N ASN A 88 -3.75 4.71 -5.50
CA ASN A 88 -4.08 4.84 -4.08
C ASN A 88 -3.60 3.63 -3.27
N ASN A 89 -3.65 2.41 -3.84
CA ASN A 89 -3.10 1.21 -3.20
C ASN A 89 -1.60 1.34 -3.02
N TRP A 90 -0.89 1.87 -4.02
CA TRP A 90 0.54 2.13 -3.92
C TRP A 90 0.87 3.19 -2.86
N ILE A 91 0.13 4.30 -2.82
CA ILE A 91 0.29 5.33 -1.76
C ILE A 91 0.10 4.70 -0.38
N GLY A 92 -0.99 3.94 -0.19
CA GLY A 92 -1.27 3.27 1.09
C GLY A 92 -0.19 2.25 1.48
N PHE A 93 0.30 1.47 0.51
CA PHE A 93 1.43 0.57 0.72
C PHE A 93 2.67 1.32 1.20
N CYS A 94 3.03 2.42 0.55
CA CYS A 94 4.19 3.21 0.93
C CYS A 94 4.02 3.83 2.32
N ILE A 95 2.85 4.39 2.65
CA ILE A 95 2.57 4.92 4.00
C ILE A 95 2.76 3.85 5.08
N HIS A 96 2.24 2.63 4.84
CA HIS A 96 2.32 1.54 5.82
C HIS A 96 3.74 0.94 5.89
N ARG A 97 4.41 0.68 4.76
CA ARG A 97 5.64 -0.12 4.74
C ARG A 97 6.93 0.67 4.63
N ALA A 98 6.90 1.83 3.98
CA ALA A 98 8.09 2.64 3.74
C ALA A 98 7.74 4.12 3.90
N PRO A 99 7.38 4.55 5.13
CA PRO A 99 6.88 5.90 5.37
C PRO A 99 7.93 6.93 4.95
N GLY A 100 7.54 7.80 4.02
CA GLY A 100 8.39 8.81 3.43
C GLY A 100 7.57 9.83 2.65
N PRO A 101 8.20 10.92 2.18
CA PRO A 101 7.49 11.95 1.43
C PRO A 101 7.00 11.40 0.08
N ILE A 102 5.72 11.60 -0.21
CA ILE A 102 5.07 11.23 -1.48
C ILE A 102 4.40 12.46 -2.06
N LEU A 103 4.57 12.69 -3.38
CA LEU A 103 3.86 13.72 -4.12
C LEU A 103 2.91 13.08 -5.14
N ALA A 104 1.60 13.22 -4.89
CA ALA A 104 0.56 12.86 -5.84
C ALA A 104 0.08 14.11 -6.58
N VAL A 105 0.28 14.16 -7.91
CA VAL A 105 -0.10 15.31 -8.75
C VAL A 105 -1.37 15.01 -9.52
N GLN A 106 -2.27 15.98 -9.60
CA GLN A 106 -3.50 15.94 -10.42
C GLN A 106 -3.50 17.09 -11.43
N PRO A 107 -4.28 17.00 -12.53
CA PRO A 107 -4.31 18.04 -13.56
C PRO A 107 -4.77 19.42 -13.07
N THR A 108 -5.60 19.46 -12.03
CA THR A 108 -6.09 20.71 -11.43
C THR A 108 -6.09 20.61 -9.89
N THR A 109 -6.05 21.76 -9.23
CA THR A 109 -6.09 21.87 -7.76
C THR A 109 -7.39 21.33 -7.18
N ASP A 110 -8.53 21.50 -7.86
CA ASP A 110 -9.81 20.97 -7.41
C ASP A 110 -9.86 19.44 -7.47
N LEU A 111 -9.28 18.83 -8.52
CA LEU A 111 -9.15 17.38 -8.59
C LEU A 111 -8.22 16.84 -7.50
N ALA A 112 -7.12 17.55 -7.21
CA ALA A 112 -6.22 17.21 -6.10
C ALA A 112 -6.95 17.23 -4.75
N LYS A 113 -7.70 18.29 -4.46
CA LYS A 113 -8.49 18.42 -3.22
C LYS A 113 -9.52 17.29 -3.09
N ARG A 114 -10.26 17.00 -4.16
CA ARG A 114 -11.25 15.90 -4.18
C ARG A 114 -10.60 14.54 -3.93
N LEU A 115 -9.48 14.24 -4.59
CA LEU A 115 -8.75 12.99 -4.36
C LEU A 115 -8.29 12.87 -2.90
N SER A 116 -7.73 13.94 -2.34
CA SER A 116 -7.28 13.97 -0.96
C SER A 116 -8.41 13.64 0.02
N GLN A 117 -9.51 14.40 -0.04
CA GLN A 117 -10.61 14.31 0.93
C GLN A 117 -11.51 13.08 0.73
N GLN A 118 -11.68 12.62 -0.50
CA GLN A 118 -12.67 11.57 -0.80
C GLN A 118 -12.06 10.19 -0.99
N ARG A 119 -10.74 10.09 -1.19
CA ARG A 119 -10.06 8.81 -1.47
C ARG A 119 -8.87 8.54 -0.57
N ILE A 120 -8.00 9.52 -0.33
CA ILE A 120 -6.77 9.30 0.47
C ILE A 120 -7.05 9.37 1.97
N GLU A 121 -7.82 10.34 2.43
CA GLU A 121 -8.18 10.45 3.85
C GLU A 121 -8.98 9.23 4.35
N PRO A 122 -10.06 8.78 3.67
CA PRO A 122 -10.80 7.58 4.07
C PRO A 122 -10.03 6.25 3.92
N LEU A 123 -8.84 6.28 3.33
CA LEU A 123 -7.95 5.12 3.16
C LEU A 123 -7.04 4.94 4.37
N ILE A 124 -6.69 6.06 5.03
CA ILE A 124 -5.78 6.11 6.17
C ILE A 124 -6.54 5.92 7.49
N GLU A 125 -7.79 6.40 7.55
CA GLU A 125 -8.74 6.15 8.66
C GLU A 125 -9.12 4.67 8.79
#